data_AF-A0A1V1NZG1-F1
#
_entry.id   AF-A0A1V1NZG1-F1
#
_cell.length_a   1.000
_cell.length_b   1.000
_cell.length_c   1.000
_cell.angle_alpha   90.00
_cell.angle_beta   90.00
_cell.angle_gamma   90.00
#
_symmetry.space_group_name_H-M   'P 1'
#
loop_
_entity.id
_entity.type
_entity.pdbx_description
1 polymer ?
#
loop_
_entity_poly.entity_id
_entity_poly.type
_entity_poly.pdbx_seq_one_letter_code
_entity_poly.pdbx_strand_id
1 'polypeptide(L)'
;MTAYEYLQDNDPPRIAILDWNMPGMDGVSICKGIRNNPDKPFIYKILLTSRNSTDDLVYALDNGAHNFQSKPFKPIEIRSHIKVGHRLVEADDKMKEYAKMMEKLATVDPLTNAFNRRYFLDHAEMEFKRSLRYHRPFSILMIDLDHFKKLTIHMAILLAMKCLNR
;
A
#
# COMPACT_ATOMS: atom_id res chain seq x y z
N MET A 1 3.54 -7.27 24.98
CA MET A 1 3.62 -6.99 23.53
C MET A 1 4.78 -7.79 22.96
N THR A 2 4.51 -8.73 22.07
CA THR A 2 5.54 -9.56 21.42
C THR A 2 6.16 -8.82 20.21
N ALA A 3 7.32 -9.27 19.73
CA ALA A 3 7.94 -8.70 18.52
C ALA A 3 7.01 -8.81 17.30
N TYR A 4 6.26 -9.91 17.20
CA TYR A 4 5.28 -10.13 16.14
C TYR A 4 4.12 -9.13 16.22
N GLU A 5 3.58 -8.87 17.41
CA GLU A 5 2.52 -7.86 17.62
C GLU A 5 3.00 -6.45 17.23
N TYR A 6 4.22 -6.08 17.62
CA TYR A 6 4.79 -4.78 17.28
C TYR A 6 4.96 -4.59 15.76
N LEU A 7 5.40 -5.63 15.05
CA LEU A 7 5.54 -5.60 13.58
C LEU A 7 4.20 -5.60 12.82
N GLN A 8 3.10 -5.89 13.52
CA GLN A 8 1.74 -5.87 12.97
C GLN A 8 0.95 -4.61 13.32
N ASP A 9 1.53 -3.70 14.12
CA ASP A 9 0.91 -2.43 14.50
C ASP A 9 0.73 -1.48 13.30
N ASN A 10 0.10 -0.32 13.52
CA ASN A 10 -0.18 0.67 12.49
C ASN A 10 1.08 1.40 11.98
N ASP A 11 2.10 1.54 12.83
CA ASP A 11 3.37 2.18 12.49
C ASP A 11 4.56 1.28 12.82
N PRO A 12 4.72 0.16 12.09
CA PRO A 12 5.81 -0.78 12.32
C PRO A 12 7.13 -0.22 11.76
N PRO A 13 8.28 -0.66 12.28
CA PRO A 13 9.57 -0.34 11.68
C PRO A 13 9.65 -0.86 10.24
N ARG A 14 10.25 -0.09 9.35
CA ARG A 14 10.40 -0.45 7.92
C ARG A 14 11.51 -1.47 7.66
N ILE A 15 12.41 -1.65 8.62
CA ILE A 15 13.48 -2.66 8.58
C ILE A 15 13.49 -3.40 9.91
N ALA A 16 13.36 -4.72 9.86
CA ALA A 16 13.39 -5.61 11.00
C ALA A 16 14.62 -6.52 10.93
N ILE A 17 15.38 -6.57 12.02
CA ILE A 17 16.48 -7.52 12.21
C ILE A 17 16.01 -8.51 13.28
N LEU A 18 15.89 -9.77 12.91
CA LEU A 18 15.28 -10.81 13.73
C LEU A 18 16.30 -11.91 13.99
N ASP A 19 16.32 -12.48 15.20
CA ASP A 19 17.04 -13.74 15.42
C ASP A 19 16.17 -14.90 14.92
N TRP A 20 16.79 -15.91 14.33
CA TRP A 20 16.12 -17.15 13.98
C TRP A 20 15.63 -17.84 15.25
N ASN A 21 16.53 -18.02 16.22
CA ASN A 21 16.23 -18.78 17.42
C ASN A 21 15.76 -17.82 18.52
N MET A 22 14.44 -17.67 18.66
CA MET A 22 13.82 -16.89 19.73
C MET A 22 12.84 -17.74 20.53
N PRO A 23 12.75 -17.55 21.85
CA PRO A 23 11.73 -18.22 22.66
C PRO A 23 10.32 -17.77 22.25
N GLY A 24 9.37 -18.70 22.24
CA GLY A 24 7.98 -18.47 21.87
C GLY A 24 7.73 -18.60 20.37
N MET A 25 8.21 -17.63 19.58
CA MET A 25 8.05 -17.64 18.12
C MET A 25 9.39 -17.39 17.45
N ASP A 26 9.80 -18.31 16.57
CA ASP A 26 11.05 -18.19 15.83
C ASP A 26 10.98 -17.11 14.74
N GLY A 27 12.15 -16.60 14.33
CA GLY A 27 12.22 -15.51 13.36
C GLY A 27 11.67 -15.87 11.97
N VAL A 28 11.71 -17.13 11.56
CA VAL A 28 11.13 -17.56 10.27
C VAL A 28 9.61 -17.55 10.34
N SER A 29 9.03 -18.02 11.44
CA SER A 29 7.60 -17.93 11.70
C SER A 29 7.10 -16.48 11.67
N ILE A 30 7.88 -15.53 12.22
CA ILE A 30 7.59 -14.09 12.09
C ILE A 30 7.66 -13.65 10.63
N CYS A 31 8.73 -13.99 9.90
CA CYS A 31 8.89 -13.65 8.48
C CYS A 31 7.71 -14.12 7.62
N LYS A 32 7.21 -15.33 7.90
CA LYS A 32 6.06 -15.95 7.25
C LYS A 32 4.74 -15.30 7.65
N GLY A 33 4.57 -14.95 8.92
CA GLY A 33 3.36 -14.34 9.46
C GLY A 33 3.15 -12.90 8.98
N ILE A 34 4.23 -12.17 8.72
CA ILE A 34 4.18 -10.84 8.09
C ILE A 34 3.86 -11.00 6.61
N ARG A 35 2.56 -10.94 6.30
CA ARG A 35 2.04 -11.02 4.93
C ARG A 35 2.39 -9.76 4.13
N ASN A 36 2.58 -9.92 2.82
CA ASN A 36 2.53 -8.82 1.87
C ASN A 36 1.07 -8.34 1.74
N ASN A 37 0.62 -7.53 2.70
CA ASN A 37 -0.64 -6.82 2.62
C ASN A 37 -0.38 -5.44 1.97
N PRO A 38 -1.01 -5.12 0.83
CA PRO A 38 -0.88 -3.81 0.18
C PRO A 38 -1.19 -2.62 1.10
N ASP A 39 -2.10 -2.83 2.06
CA ASP A 39 -2.55 -1.81 2.99
C ASP A 39 -1.59 -1.60 4.18
N LYS A 40 -0.59 -2.49 4.34
CA LYS A 40 0.43 -2.36 5.39
C LYS A 40 1.74 -1.81 4.83
N PRO A 41 2.54 -1.11 5.66
CA PRO A 41 3.89 -0.74 5.27
C PRO A 41 4.73 -1.97 4.94
N PHE A 42 5.53 -1.88 3.87
CA PHE A 42 6.50 -2.91 3.55
C PHE A 42 7.60 -2.93 4.63
N ILE A 43 7.92 -4.12 5.11
CA ILE A 43 8.96 -4.36 6.13
C ILE A 43 10.05 -5.23 5.51
N TYR A 44 11.25 -4.67 5.35
CA TYR A 44 12.43 -5.42 4.96
C TYR A 44 12.95 -6.24 6.15
N LYS A 45 13.14 -7.54 5.95
CA LYS A 45 13.38 -8.52 7.03
C LYS A 45 14.75 -9.16 6.86
N ILE A 46 15.64 -8.96 7.84
CA ILE A 46 16.97 -9.56 7.91
C ILE A 46 16.96 -10.60 9.03
N LEU A 47 17.25 -11.85 8.70
CA LEU A 47 17.30 -12.94 9.66
C LEU A 47 18.75 -13.22 10.10
N LEU A 48 19.01 -13.14 11.40
CA LEU A 48 20.29 -13.49 12.01
C LEU A 48 20.21 -14.92 12.55
N THR A 49 21.27 -15.71 12.42
CA THR A 49 21.24 -17.10 12.90
C THR A 49 22.62 -17.64 13.23
N SER A 50 22.71 -18.72 14.01
CA SER A 50 23.93 -19.53 14.11
C SER A 50 24.04 -20.59 13.01
N ARG A 51 22.98 -20.78 12.21
CA ARG A 51 22.92 -21.73 11.11
C ARG A 51 23.66 -21.20 9.89
N ASN A 52 24.25 -22.10 9.09
CA ASN A 52 25.05 -21.73 7.93
C ASN A 52 24.92 -22.71 6.75
N SER A 53 23.93 -23.61 6.77
CA SER A 53 23.69 -24.51 5.64
C SER A 53 22.98 -23.76 4.50
N THR A 54 23.19 -24.24 3.27
CA THR A 54 22.46 -23.73 2.10
C THR A 54 20.96 -23.96 2.25
N ASP A 55 20.54 -25.08 2.83
CA ASP A 55 19.13 -25.41 3.05
C ASP A 55 18.46 -24.43 4.02
N ASP A 56 19.16 -24.02 5.08
CA ASP A 56 18.63 -23.01 6.02
C ASP A 56 18.46 -21.64 5.35
N LEU A 57 19.39 -21.26 4.45
CA LEU A 57 19.30 -20.02 3.68
C LEU A 57 18.08 -20.06 2.76
N VAL A 58 17.93 -21.13 1.97
CA VAL A 58 16.79 -21.30 1.05
C VAL A 58 15.49 -21.28 1.83
N TYR A 59 15.41 -22.04 2.93
CA TYR A 59 14.22 -22.09 3.78
C TYR A 59 13.83 -20.72 4.33
N ALA A 60 14.79 -19.91 4.80
CA ALA A 60 14.50 -18.58 5.31
C ALA A 60 13.94 -17.64 4.24
N LEU A 61 14.56 -17.63 3.05
CA LEU A 61 14.15 -16.77 1.95
C LEU A 61 12.76 -17.16 1.43
N ASP A 62 12.49 -18.45 1.24
CA ASP A 62 11.20 -18.97 0.79
C ASP A 62 10.07 -18.67 1.79
N ASN A 63 10.39 -18.52 3.07
CA ASN A 63 9.44 -18.15 4.12
C ASN A 63 9.45 -16.64 4.43
N GLY A 64 9.93 -15.81 3.50
CA GLY A 64 9.70 -14.37 3.51
C GLY A 64 10.76 -13.54 4.22
N ALA A 65 11.92 -14.11 4.58
CA ALA A 65 13.09 -13.29 4.86
C ALA A 65 13.59 -12.65 3.56
N HIS A 66 14.03 -11.40 3.61
CA HIS A 66 14.68 -10.76 2.46
C HIS A 66 16.18 -11.00 2.44
N ASN A 67 16.74 -11.26 3.62
CA ASN A 67 18.16 -11.46 3.79
C ASN A 67 18.44 -12.34 5.01
N PHE A 68 19.64 -12.90 5.03
CA PHE A 68 20.08 -13.87 6.01
C PHE A 68 21.55 -13.62 6.36
N GLN A 69 21.89 -13.66 7.65
CA GLN A 69 23.26 -13.46 8.11
C GLN A 69 23.60 -14.43 9.25
N SER A 70 24.60 -15.29 9.00
CA SER A 70 25.16 -16.17 10.02
C SER A 70 26.00 -15.39 11.04
N LYS A 71 25.93 -15.81 12.30
CA LYS A 71 26.72 -15.35 13.44
C LYS A 71 27.97 -16.23 13.59
N PRO A 72 29.13 -15.67 13.96
CA PRO A 72 29.39 -14.24 14.16
C PRO A 72 29.47 -13.48 12.83
N PHE A 73 29.08 -12.21 12.83
CA PHE A 73 29.12 -11.33 11.67
C PHE A 73 29.87 -10.04 11.97
N LYS A 74 30.39 -9.39 10.93
CA LYS A 74 30.99 -8.06 11.08
C LYS A 74 29.89 -6.98 10.99
N PRO A 75 29.96 -5.89 11.78
CA PRO A 75 28.98 -4.81 11.69
C PRO A 75 28.80 -4.22 10.28
N ILE A 76 29.85 -4.29 9.45
CA ILE A 76 29.81 -3.83 8.07
C ILE A 76 28.88 -4.68 7.19
N GLU A 77 28.74 -5.97 7.47
CA GLU A 77 27.87 -6.90 6.73
C GLU A 77 26.40 -6.53 6.97
N ILE A 78 26.00 -6.34 8.23
CA ILE A 78 24.66 -5.87 8.59
C ILE A 78 24.39 -4.49 8.01
N ARG A 79 25.36 -3.57 8.05
CA ARG A 79 25.22 -2.23 7.44
C ARG A 79 24.94 -2.32 5.94
N SER A 80 25.57 -3.26 5.23
CA SER A 80 25.31 -3.51 3.80
C SER A 80 23.86 -3.94 3.57
N HIS A 81 23.38 -4.91 4.37
CA HIS A 81 22.00 -5.39 4.29
C HIS A 81 20.97 -4.31 4.58
N ILE A 82 21.24 -3.44 5.57
CA ILE A 82 20.39 -2.28 5.90
C ILE A 82 20.35 -1.29 4.73
N LYS A 83 21.47 -1.00 4.07
CA LYS A 83 21.49 -0.12 2.87
C LYS A 83 20.66 -0.69 1.72
N VAL A 84 20.69 -2.00 1.52
CA VAL A 84 19.80 -2.67 0.56
C VAL A 84 18.34 -2.50 0.99
N GLY A 85 18.05 -2.78 2.26
CA GLY A 85 16.71 -2.62 2.83
C GLY A 85 16.13 -1.22 2.65
N HIS A 86 16.92 -0.17 2.91
CA HIS A 86 16.50 1.21 2.68
C HIS A 86 16.08 1.46 1.22
N ARG A 87 16.87 0.99 0.25
CA ARG A 87 16.53 1.18 -1.18
C ARG A 87 15.24 0.47 -1.56
N LEU A 88 14.98 -0.72 -1.01
CA LEU A 88 13.74 -1.46 -1.27
C LEU A 88 12.53 -0.77 -0.61
N VAL A 89 12.69 -0.29 0.62
CA VAL A 89 11.68 0.49 1.34
C VAL A 89 11.31 1.76 0.57
N GLU A 90 12.30 2.51 0.10
CA GLU A 90 12.08 3.72 -0.72
C GLU A 90 11.42 3.40 -2.05
N ALA A 91 11.76 2.27 -2.67
CA ALA A 91 11.15 1.84 -3.92
C ALA A 91 9.67 1.45 -3.73
N ASP A 92 9.33 0.73 -2.65
CA ASP A 92 7.94 0.42 -2.29
C ASP A 92 7.12 1.70 -2.06
N ASP A 93 7.69 2.66 -1.34
CA ASP A 93 7.02 3.94 -1.05
C ASP A 93 6.73 4.72 -2.33
N LYS A 94 7.72 4.83 -3.22
CA LYS A 94 7.55 5.47 -4.53
C LYS A 94 6.53 4.73 -5.39
N MET A 95 6.54 3.40 -5.40
CA MET A 95 5.56 2.62 -6.15
C MET A 95 4.15 2.88 -5.67
N LYS A 96 3.92 2.94 -4.34
CA LYS A 96 2.62 3.28 -3.76
C LYS A 96 2.21 4.72 -4.06
N GLU A 97 3.15 5.65 -4.07
CA GLU A 97 2.91 7.03 -4.48
C GLU A 97 2.49 7.13 -5.95
N TYR A 98 3.23 6.47 -6.85
CA TYR A 98 2.88 6.43 -8.27
C TYR A 98 1.54 5.73 -8.51
N ALA A 99 1.25 4.63 -7.81
CA ALA A 99 -0.06 3.97 -7.91
C ALA A 99 -1.21 4.94 -7.54
N LYS A 100 -1.05 5.69 -6.44
CA LYS A 100 -2.01 6.74 -6.04
C LYS A 100 -2.10 7.87 -7.06
N MET A 101 -0.98 8.30 -7.64
CA MET A 101 -0.98 9.32 -8.69
C MET A 101 -1.66 8.83 -9.96
N MET A 102 -1.40 7.60 -10.38
CA MET A 102 -2.04 6.98 -11.54
C MET A 102 -3.54 6.83 -11.32
N GLU A 103 -3.94 6.38 -10.13
CA GLU A 103 -5.34 6.34 -9.73
C GLU A 103 -5.97 7.73 -9.85
N LYS A 104 -5.31 8.77 -9.30
CA LYS A 104 -5.74 10.18 -9.42
C LYS A 104 -5.86 10.66 -10.86
N LEU A 105 -4.93 10.31 -11.75
CA LEU A 105 -5.01 10.71 -13.16
C LEU A 105 -6.14 9.96 -13.88
N ALA A 106 -6.44 8.73 -13.45
CA ALA A 106 -7.57 7.97 -13.93
C ALA A 106 -8.90 8.36 -13.27
N THR A 107 -8.99 9.46 -12.52
CA THR A 107 -10.22 9.90 -11.81
C THR A 107 -11.19 10.68 -12.67
N VAL A 108 -10.86 10.96 -13.93
CA VAL A 108 -11.68 11.79 -14.80
C VAL A 108 -12.33 10.91 -15.85
N ASP A 109 -13.65 11.07 -16.03
CA ASP A 109 -14.39 10.45 -17.11
C ASP A 109 -13.96 11.11 -18.44
N PRO A 110 -13.43 10.36 -19.41
CA PRO A 110 -12.86 10.95 -20.63
C PRO A 110 -13.92 11.59 -21.54
N LEU A 111 -15.19 11.27 -21.36
CA LEU A 111 -16.29 11.80 -22.17
C LEU A 111 -16.80 13.15 -21.66
N THR A 112 -16.86 13.31 -20.34
CA THR A 112 -17.45 14.47 -19.67
C THR A 112 -16.40 15.36 -18.97
N ASN A 113 -15.15 14.90 -18.85
CA ASN A 113 -14.11 15.56 -18.07
C ASN A 113 -14.50 15.81 -16.58
N ALA A 114 -15.60 15.21 -16.12
CA ALA A 114 -16.03 15.23 -14.73
C ALA A 114 -15.28 14.15 -13.95
N PHE A 115 -15.24 14.28 -12.63
CA PHE A 115 -14.78 13.17 -11.81
C PHE A 115 -15.62 11.93 -12.08
N ASN A 116 -14.94 10.82 -12.33
CA ASN A 116 -15.58 9.54 -12.54
C ASN A 116 -16.24 9.08 -11.24
N ARG A 117 -17.12 8.11 -11.41
CA ARG A 117 -17.91 7.56 -10.31
C ARG A 117 -17.05 7.06 -9.15
N ARG A 118 -15.87 6.48 -9.42
CA ARG A 118 -15.01 5.93 -8.36
C ARG A 118 -14.44 7.04 -7.49
N TYR A 119 -13.85 8.06 -8.09
CA TYR A 119 -13.34 9.22 -7.36
C TYR A 119 -14.42 9.90 -6.52
N PHE A 120 -15.62 10.08 -7.09
CA PHE A 120 -16.75 10.66 -6.37
C PHE A 120 -17.09 9.86 -5.12
N LEU A 121 -17.19 8.52 -5.22
CA LEU A 121 -17.55 7.68 -4.08
C LEU A 121 -16.48 7.70 -2.98
N ASP A 122 -15.20 7.61 -3.34
CA ASP A 122 -14.10 7.63 -2.37
C ASP A 122 -14.05 8.96 -1.60
N HIS A 123 -14.25 10.08 -2.30
CA HIS A 123 -14.29 11.41 -1.69
C HIS A 123 -15.58 11.64 -0.90
N ALA A 124 -16.73 11.19 -1.39
CA ALA A 124 -18.00 11.29 -0.70
C ALA A 124 -17.97 10.51 0.63
N GLU A 125 -17.34 9.33 0.68
CA GLU A 125 -17.21 8.56 1.91
C GLU A 125 -16.32 9.27 2.95
N MET A 126 -15.18 9.83 2.52
CA MET A 126 -14.32 10.62 3.40
C MET A 126 -15.04 11.87 3.94
N GLU A 127 -15.74 12.62 3.09
CA GLU A 127 -16.46 13.82 3.49
C GLU A 127 -17.69 13.51 4.36
N PHE A 128 -18.37 12.39 4.13
CA PHE A 128 -19.45 11.92 5.01
C PHE A 128 -18.93 11.61 6.42
N LYS A 129 -17.78 10.90 6.52
CA LYS A 129 -17.11 10.64 7.81
C LYS A 129 -16.70 11.95 8.52
N ARG A 130 -16.22 12.96 7.78
CA ARG A 130 -15.89 14.29 8.32
C ARG A 130 -17.13 15.04 8.80
N SER A 131 -18.21 15.02 8.02
CA SER A 131 -19.50 15.63 8.36
C SER A 131 -20.04 15.10 9.67
N LEU A 132 -20.04 13.77 9.85
CA LEU A 132 -20.42 13.12 11.11
C LEU A 132 -19.54 13.57 12.28
N ARG A 133 -18.22 13.63 12.09
CA ARG A 133 -17.28 14.03 13.14
C ARG A 133 -17.47 15.48 13.58
N TYR A 134 -17.69 16.39 12.64
CA TYR A 134 -17.77 17.83 12.91
C TYR A 134 -19.21 18.37 12.99
N HIS A 135 -20.22 17.48 12.97
CA HIS A 135 -21.64 17.83 12.97
C HIS A 135 -21.99 18.88 11.90
N ARG A 136 -21.41 18.73 10.71
CA ARG A 136 -21.67 19.62 9.58
C ARG A 136 -22.69 19.01 8.63
N PRO A 137 -23.63 19.78 8.06
CA PRO A 137 -24.56 19.27 7.07
C PRO A 137 -23.80 18.76 5.83
N PHE A 138 -24.24 17.63 5.29
CA PHE A 138 -23.70 16.99 4.09
C PHE A 138 -24.84 16.70 3.12
N SER A 139 -24.65 17.06 1.85
CA SER A 139 -25.66 16.91 0.80
C SER A 139 -25.03 16.27 -0.43
N ILE A 140 -25.77 15.39 -1.10
CA ILE A 140 -25.42 14.80 -2.40
C ILE A 140 -26.50 15.20 -3.40
N LEU A 141 -26.09 15.58 -4.60
CA LEU A 141 -26.98 15.84 -5.73
C LEU A 141 -26.81 14.75 -6.77
N MET A 142 -27.92 14.10 -7.14
CA MET A 142 -27.98 13.17 -8.27
C MET A 142 -28.69 13.88 -9.42
N ILE A 143 -28.02 13.98 -10.56
CA ILE A 143 -28.54 14.64 -11.76
C ILE A 143 -28.68 13.57 -12.84
N ASP A 144 -29.88 13.43 -13.41
CA ASP A 144 -30.14 12.58 -14.55
C ASP A 144 -30.58 13.45 -15.74
N LEU A 145 -30.17 13.07 -16.95
CA LEU A 145 -30.59 13.75 -18.16
C LEU A 145 -31.83 13.07 -18.74
N ASP A 146 -32.96 13.76 -18.67
CA ASP A 146 -34.21 13.29 -19.24
C ASP A 146 -34.05 12.97 -20.75
N HIS A 147 -34.62 11.84 -21.17
CA HIS A 147 -34.65 11.40 -22.57
C HIS A 147 -33.30 11.12 -23.24
N PHE A 148 -32.24 10.82 -22.49
CA PHE A 148 -30.89 10.52 -23.02
C PHE A 148 -30.86 9.48 -24.17
N LYS A 149 -31.77 8.49 -24.17
CA LYS A 149 -31.88 7.47 -25.23
C LYS A 149 -32.19 8.01 -26.64
N LYS A 150 -32.71 9.24 -26.76
CA LYS A 150 -33.01 9.89 -28.05
C LYS A 150 -31.83 10.67 -28.64
N LEU A 151 -30.73 10.83 -27.90
CA LEU A 151 -29.53 11.51 -28.37
C LEU A 151 -28.61 10.55 -29.13
N THR A 152 -28.23 10.89 -30.36
CA THR A 152 -27.13 10.24 -31.07
C THR A 152 -25.80 10.61 -30.41
N ILE A 153 -24.84 9.67 -30.35
CA ILE A 153 -23.55 9.81 -29.65
C ILE A 153 -22.84 11.13 -29.99
N HIS A 154 -22.90 11.56 -31.26
CA HIS A 154 -22.28 12.81 -31.72
C HIS A 154 -22.93 14.08 -31.12
N MET A 155 -24.26 14.09 -30.94
CA MET A 155 -24.96 15.21 -30.29
C MET A 155 -24.79 15.19 -28.78
N ALA A 156 -24.69 14.02 -28.15
CA ALA A 156 -24.44 13.89 -26.72
C ALA A 156 -23.07 14.49 -26.33
N ILE A 157 -22.02 14.21 -27.10
CA ILE A 157 -20.68 14.79 -26.89
C ILE A 157 -20.71 16.32 -26.97
N LEU A 158 -21.36 16.87 -28.01
CA LEU A 158 -21.42 18.31 -28.23
C LEU A 158 -22.24 19.05 -27.16
N LEU A 159 -23.29 18.43 -26.62
CA LEU A 159 -24.11 18.98 -25.55
C LEU A 159 -23.36 18.94 -24.20
N ALA A 160 -22.68 17.83 -23.90
CA ALA A 160 -21.86 17.70 -22.70
C ALA A 160 -20.75 18.77 -22.66
N MET A 161 -20.02 18.96 -23.77
CA MET A 161 -18.98 20.00 -23.87
C MET A 161 -19.53 21.43 -23.69
N LYS A 162 -20.79 21.69 -24.04
CA LYS A 162 -21.45 23.00 -23.83
C LYS A 162 -21.96 23.21 -22.40
N CYS A 163 -22.42 22.17 -21.73
CA CYS A 163 -22.93 22.25 -20.36
C CYS A 163 -21.81 22.37 -19.32
N LEU A 164 -20.61 21.83 -19.60
CA LEU A 164 -19.48 21.82 -18.67
C LEU A 164 -18.53 23.04 -18.78
N ASN A 165 -18.63 23.85 -19.84
CA ASN A 165 -17.81 25.05 -20.07
C ASN A 165 -18.55 26.37 -19.69
N ARG A 166 -19.37 26.35 -18.64
CA ARG A 166 -19.98 27.55 -18.05
C ARG A 166 -19.64 27.69 -16.58
#